data_AF-A0A832FXQ3-F1
#
_entry.id   AF-A0A832FXQ3-F1
#
_cell.length_a   1.000
_cell.length_b   1.000
_cell.length_c   1.000
_cell.angle_alpha   90.00
_cell.angle_beta   90.00
_cell.angle_gamma   90.00
#
_symmetry.space_group_name_H-M   'P 1'
#
loop_
_entity.id
_entity.type
_entity.pdbx_description
1 polymer ?
#
loop_
_entity_poly.entity_id
_entity_poly.type
_entity_poly.pdbx_seq_one_letter_code
_entity_poly.pdbx_strand_id
1 'polypeptide(L)'
;MNNGWLTISFNCGSILKNLLLIITILAGGWHLWGLYKLNKFDNEIFNLKDEINNLDEKVLNKTRDYLVNQSQYEKIVAKEKEPLLKKLDTLKLKREYFLDKFPLISFFKK
;
A
#
# COMPACT_ATOMS: atom_id res chain seq x y z
N MET A 1 54.05 -28.67 -10.39
CA MET A 1 53.40 -27.37 -10.70
C MET A 1 52.02 -27.67 -11.28
N ASN A 2 50.93 -27.51 -10.52
CA ASN A 2 49.54 -27.49 -11.04
C ASN A 2 48.48 -27.08 -9.99
N ASN A 3 48.77 -26.09 -9.15
CA ASN A 3 47.83 -25.63 -8.11
C ASN A 3 47.02 -24.39 -8.51
N GLY A 4 47.31 -23.76 -9.66
CA GLY A 4 46.66 -22.52 -10.08
C GLY A 4 45.23 -22.69 -10.65
N TRP A 5 44.92 -23.84 -11.25
CA TRP A 5 43.59 -24.10 -11.83
C TRP A 5 42.54 -24.47 -10.77
N LEU A 6 42.95 -25.20 -9.73
CA LEU A 6 42.07 -25.57 -8.62
C LEU A 6 41.64 -24.36 -7.80
N THR A 7 42.55 -23.42 -7.51
CA THR A 7 42.22 -22.20 -6.76
C THR A 7 41.28 -21.26 -7.52
N ILE A 8 41.44 -21.10 -8.83
CA ILE A 8 40.52 -20.30 -9.66
C ILE A 8 39.11 -20.92 -9.70
N SER A 9 39.02 -22.25 -9.83
CA SER A 9 37.74 -22.98 -9.82
C SER A 9 36.98 -22.88 -8.48
N PHE A 10 37.71 -22.97 -7.36
CA PHE A 10 37.15 -22.80 -6.01
C PHE A 10 36.70 -21.36 -5.73
N ASN A 11 37.48 -20.37 -6.19
CA ASN A 11 37.13 -18.96 -5.99
C ASN A 11 35.85 -18.59 -6.76
N CYS A 12 35.72 -19.06 -8.01
CA CYS A 12 34.52 -18.83 -8.84
C CYS A 12 33.25 -19.43 -8.21
N GLY A 13 33.32 -20.65 -7.65
CA GLY A 13 32.21 -21.26 -6.94
C GLY A 13 31.81 -20.51 -5.65
N SER A 14 32.76 -19.90 -4.95
CA SER A 14 32.50 -19.07 -3.76
C SER A 14 31.85 -17.73 -4.12
N ILE A 15 32.30 -17.09 -5.21
CA ILE A 15 31.77 -15.82 -5.71
C ILE A 15 30.33 -16.00 -6.19
N LEU A 16 30.05 -17.07 -6.94
CA LEU A 16 28.70 -17.37 -7.43
C LEU A 16 27.71 -17.60 -6.28
N LYS A 17 28.13 -18.31 -5.23
CA LYS A 17 27.31 -18.52 -4.02
C LYS A 17 27.02 -17.22 -3.29
N ASN A 18 28.02 -16.34 -3.15
CA ASN A 18 27.83 -15.03 -2.52
C ASN A 18 26.90 -14.13 -3.34
N LEU A 19 27.01 -14.15 -4.68
CA LEU A 19 26.11 -13.41 -5.57
C LEU A 19 24.66 -13.93 -5.46
N LEU A 20 24.46 -15.25 -5.46
CA LEU A 20 23.15 -15.86 -5.25
C LEU A 20 22.53 -15.48 -3.90
N LEU A 21 23.34 -15.45 -2.83
CA LEU A 21 22.89 -15.08 -1.50
C LEU A 21 22.47 -13.60 -1.45
N ILE A 22 23.26 -12.70 -2.05
CA ILE A 22 22.94 -11.27 -2.14
C ILE A 22 21.66 -11.06 -2.95
N ILE A 23 21.50 -11.72 -4.10
CA ILE A 23 20.28 -11.63 -4.92
C ILE A 23 19.06 -12.11 -4.13
N THR A 24 19.21 -13.19 -3.35
CA THR A 24 18.12 -13.73 -2.52
C THR A 24 17.73 -12.76 -1.41
N ILE A 25 18.70 -12.14 -0.74
CA ILE A 25 18.46 -11.12 0.29
C ILE A 25 17.78 -9.89 -0.31
N LEU A 26 18.25 -9.42 -1.47
CA LEU A 26 17.65 -8.27 -2.17
C LEU A 26 16.22 -8.57 -2.61
N ALA A 27 15.96 -9.75 -3.16
CA ALA A 27 14.62 -10.20 -3.50
C ALA A 27 13.70 -10.27 -2.27
N GLY A 28 14.18 -10.86 -1.17
CA GLY A 28 13.44 -10.92 0.09
C GLY A 28 13.12 -9.54 0.67
N GLY A 29 14.10 -8.63 0.67
CA GLY A 29 13.92 -7.24 1.09
C GLY A 29 12.91 -6.49 0.23
N TRP A 30 12.94 -6.69 -1.09
CA TRP A 30 11.96 -6.12 -2.02
C TRP A 30 10.53 -6.58 -1.73
N HIS A 31 10.34 -7.87 -1.41
CA HIS A 31 9.03 -8.41 -1.02
C HIS A 31 8.52 -7.84 0.31
N LEU A 32 9.37 -7.79 1.33
CA LEU A 32 9.01 -7.22 2.63
C LEU A 32 8.61 -5.74 2.50
N TRP A 33 9.38 -4.96 1.73
CA TRP A 33 9.04 -3.58 1.44
C TRP A 33 7.71 -3.45 0.70
N GLY A 34 7.43 -4.35 -0.25
CA GLY A 34 6.16 -4.37 -0.96
C GLY A 34 4.97 -4.68 -0.04
N LEU A 35 5.11 -5.63 0.89
CA LEU A 35 4.08 -5.94 1.90
C LEU A 35 3.84 -4.74 2.83
N TYR A 36 4.90 -4.10 3.32
CA TYR A 36 4.79 -2.90 4.14
C TYR A 36 4.02 -1.78 3.41
N LYS A 37 4.34 -1.55 2.13
CA LYS A 37 3.67 -0.53 1.33
C LYS A 37 2.21 -0.86 1.05
N LEU A 38 1.89 -2.14 0.84
CA LEU A 38 0.51 -2.60 0.69
C LEU A 38 -0.29 -2.35 1.97
N ASN A 39 0.26 -2.72 3.12
CA ASN A 39 -0.37 -2.49 4.42
C ASN A 39 -0.63 -0.99 4.66
N LYS A 40 0.30 -0.12 4.24
CA LYS A 40 0.10 1.33 4.30
C LYS A 40 -1.10 1.78 3.46
N PHE A 41 -1.27 1.27 2.25
CA PHE A 41 -2.47 1.56 1.44
C PHE A 41 -3.75 1.05 2.10
N ASP A 42 -3.74 -0.16 2.66
CA ASP A 42 -4.91 -0.73 3.33
C ASP A 42 -5.31 0.09 4.56
N ASN A 43 -4.34 0.52 5.37
CA ASN A 43 -4.59 1.42 6.51
C ASN A 43 -5.12 2.79 6.07
N GLU A 44 -4.56 3.39 5.01
CA GLU A 44 -5.07 4.66 4.47
C GLU A 44 -6.50 4.53 3.96
N ILE A 45 -6.83 3.44 3.26
CA ILE A 45 -8.19 3.15 2.79
C ILE A 45 -9.13 2.93 3.98
N PHE A 46 -8.70 2.18 5.01
CA PHE A 46 -9.48 1.93 6.21
C PHE A 46 -9.81 3.24 6.95
N ASN A 47 -8.80 4.07 7.20
CA ASN A 47 -8.97 5.36 7.86
C ASN A 47 -9.89 6.30 7.08
N LEU A 48 -9.79 6.32 5.74
CA LEU A 48 -10.69 7.11 4.90
C LEU A 48 -12.12 6.59 4.91
N LYS A 49 -12.33 5.27 4.95
CA LYS A 49 -13.67 4.69 5.12
C LYS A 49 -14.27 5.10 6.45
N ASP A 50 -13.48 5.01 7.52
CA ASP A 50 -13.92 5.41 8.85
C ASP A 50 -14.26 6.91 8.89
N GLU A 51 -13.45 7.76 8.27
CA GLU A 51 -13.72 9.19 8.14
C GLU A 51 -15.01 9.48 7.34
N ILE A 52 -15.29 8.73 6.28
CA ILE A 52 -16.54 8.85 5.50
C ILE A 52 -17.75 8.41 6.34
N ASN A 53 -17.63 7.34 7.12
CA ASN A 53 -18.70 6.85 7.97
C ASN A 53 -19.01 7.82 9.12
N ASN A 54 -17.98 8.45 9.68
CA ASN A 54 -18.10 9.43 10.77
C ASN A 54 -18.37 10.87 10.27
N LEU A 55 -18.49 11.06 8.94
CA LEU A 55 -18.71 12.37 8.35
C LEU A 55 -20.07 12.95 8.74
N ASP A 56 -21.12 12.13 8.74
CA ASP A 56 -22.48 12.56 9.06
C ASP A 56 -22.55 13.13 10.49
N GLU A 57 -21.90 12.47 11.44
CA GLU A 57 -21.80 12.92 12.83
C GLU A 57 -20.96 14.20 12.97
N LYS A 58 -19.83 14.30 12.25
CA LYS A 58 -19.02 15.54 12.20
C LYS A 58 -19.82 16.73 11.67
N VAL A 59 -20.55 16.54 10.57
CA VAL A 59 -21.36 17.60 9.97
C VAL A 59 -22.53 17.96 10.88
N LEU A 60 -23.16 16.97 11.52
CA LEU A 60 -24.24 17.19 12.48
C LEU A 60 -23.77 17.99 13.70
N ASN A 61 -22.61 17.67 14.28
CA ASN A 61 -22.02 18.44 15.36
C ASN A 61 -21.66 19.89 14.95
N LYS A 62 -21.20 20.09 13.71
CA LYS A 62 -20.84 21.41 13.17
C LYS A 62 -22.04 22.28 12.81
N THR A 63 -23.15 21.65 12.42
CA THR A 63 -24.39 22.34 12.03
C THR A 63 -25.42 22.42 13.14
N ARG A 64 -25.17 21.80 14.30
CA ARG A 64 -26.08 21.77 15.47
C ARG A 64 -26.54 23.14 15.94
N ASP A 65 -25.66 24.14 15.88
CA ASP A 65 -25.95 25.51 16.31
C ASP A 65 -26.62 26.37 15.22
N TYR A 66 -26.73 25.83 14.00
CA TYR A 66 -27.33 26.50 12.86
C TYR A 66 -28.68 25.84 12.56
N LEU A 67 -29.75 26.64 12.43
CA LEU A 67 -31.07 26.16 11.98
C LEU A 67 -31.02 25.79 10.48
N VAL A 68 -30.24 24.78 10.14
CA VAL A 68 -30.05 24.28 8.77
C VAL A 68 -31.23 23.39 8.42
N ASN A 69 -31.91 23.71 7.34
CA ASN A 69 -33.02 22.88 6.87
C ASN A 69 -32.48 21.55 6.29
N GLN A 70 -33.26 20.47 6.34
CA GLN A 70 -32.80 19.12 5.98
C GLN A 70 -32.15 19.05 4.58
N SER A 71 -32.72 19.73 3.59
CA SER A 71 -32.15 19.80 2.23
C SER A 71 -30.77 20.48 2.17
N GLN A 72 -30.50 21.46 3.03
CA GLN A 72 -29.20 22.14 3.08
C GLN A 72 -28.16 21.26 3.78
N TYR A 73 -28.57 20.54 4.82
CA TYR A 73 -27.71 19.56 5.50
C TYR A 73 -27.23 18.48 4.55
N GLU A 74 -28.15 17.86 3.79
CA GLU A 74 -27.82 16.85 2.78
C GLU A 74 -26.83 17.36 1.72
N LYS A 75 -26.96 18.63 1.30
CA LYS A 75 -26.01 19.26 0.36
C LYS A 75 -24.63 19.46 0.97
N ILE A 76 -24.54 19.83 2.25
CA ILE A 76 -23.26 20.01 2.94
C ILE A 76 -22.55 18.66 3.10
N VAL A 77 -23.28 17.64 3.57
CA VAL A 77 -22.79 16.27 3.67
C VAL A 77 -22.30 15.77 2.31
N ALA A 78 -23.10 15.90 1.25
CA ALA A 78 -22.72 15.46 -0.08
C ALA A 78 -21.44 16.16 -0.58
N LYS A 79 -21.34 17.48 -0.33
CA LYS A 79 -20.18 18.29 -0.73
C LYS A 79 -18.90 17.89 0.02
N GLU A 80 -18.98 17.52 1.30
CA GLU A 80 -17.83 17.06 2.07
C GLU A 80 -17.50 15.57 1.78
N LYS A 81 -18.50 14.76 1.42
CA LYS A 81 -18.34 13.33 1.11
C LYS A 81 -17.71 13.07 -0.27
N GLU A 82 -18.06 13.86 -1.27
CA GLU A 82 -17.56 13.70 -2.65
C GLU A 82 -16.02 13.69 -2.76
N PRO A 83 -15.25 14.64 -2.17
CA PRO A 83 -13.80 14.61 -2.26
C PRO A 83 -13.18 13.42 -1.52
N LEU A 84 -13.81 12.93 -0.43
CA LEU A 84 -13.34 11.76 0.30
C LEU A 84 -13.54 10.47 -0.49
N LEU A 85 -14.69 10.33 -1.16
CA LEU A 85 -14.95 9.21 -2.07
C LEU A 85 -13.95 9.19 -3.23
N LYS A 86 -13.68 10.35 -3.86
CA LYS A 86 -12.67 10.46 -4.92
C LYS A 86 -11.26 10.04 -4.45
N LYS A 87 -10.87 10.44 -3.23
CA LYS A 87 -9.59 10.02 -2.63
C LYS A 87 -9.55 8.50 -2.40
N LEU A 88 -10.63 7.94 -1.87
CA LEU A 88 -10.76 6.51 -1.62
C LEU A 88 -10.64 5.68 -2.91
N ASP A 89 -11.30 6.09 -3.98
CA ASP A 89 -11.21 5.41 -5.27
C ASP A 89 -9.81 5.53 -5.88
N THR A 90 -9.18 6.71 -5.75
CA THR A 90 -7.79 6.90 -6.17
C THR A 90 -6.83 5.96 -5.44
N LEU A 91 -7.01 5.77 -4.13
CA LEU A 91 -6.17 4.87 -3.33
C LEU A 91 -6.41 3.39 -3.66
N LYS A 92 -7.66 2.99 -3.92
CA LYS A 92 -7.98 1.65 -4.40
C LYS A 92 -7.30 1.37 -5.74
N LEU A 93 -7.39 2.30 -6.70
CA LEU A 93 -6.71 2.18 -7.99
C LEU A 93 -5.19 2.09 -7.85
N LYS A 94 -4.59 2.91 -6.98
CA LYS A 94 -3.15 2.84 -6.69
C LYS A 94 -2.76 1.48 -6.09
N ARG A 95 -3.59 0.94 -5.20
CA ARG A 95 -3.39 -0.37 -4.60
C ARG A 95 -3.47 -1.49 -5.64
N GLU A 96 -4.48 -1.47 -6.51
CA GLU A 96 -4.61 -2.45 -7.59
C GLU A 96 -3.43 -2.38 -8.56
N TYR A 97 -3.06 -1.18 -9.01
CA TYR A 97 -1.89 -0.98 -9.83
C TYR A 97 -0.58 -1.44 -9.16
N PHE A 98 -0.47 -1.27 -7.84
CA PHE A 98 0.67 -1.77 -7.09
C PHE A 98 0.70 -3.29 -7.05
N LEU A 99 -0.45 -3.93 -6.83
CA LEU A 99 -0.56 -5.39 -6.81
C LEU A 99 -0.30 -6.01 -8.19
N ASP A 100 -0.73 -5.36 -9.26
CA ASP A 100 -0.45 -5.79 -10.65
C ASP A 100 1.06 -5.78 -10.94
N LYS A 101 1.79 -4.82 -10.39
CA LYS A 101 3.26 -4.74 -10.51
C LYS A 101 4.01 -5.73 -9.62
N PHE A 102 3.37 -6.26 -8.59
CA PHE A 102 3.96 -7.17 -7.62
C PHE A 102 3.15 -8.47 -7.52
N PRO A 103 3.15 -9.32 -8.57
CA PRO A 103 2.31 -10.51 -8.65
C PRO A 103 2.60 -11.52 -7.54
N LEU A 104 3.84 -11.60 -7.06
CA LEU A 104 4.19 -12.48 -5.93
C LEU A 104 3.51 -12.07 -4.62
N ILE A 105 3.17 -10.78 -4.47
CA ILE A 105 2.43 -10.26 -3.31
C ILE A 105 0.92 -10.41 -3.54
N SER A 106 0.45 -10.38 -4.79
CA SER A 106 -0.97 -10.58 -5.11
C SER A 106 -1.47 -11.99 -4.77
N PHE A 107 -0.60 -13.00 -4.72
CA PHE A 107 -0.94 -14.34 -4.24
C PHE A 107 -1.30 -14.42 -2.75
N PHE A 108 -0.82 -13.48 -1.91
CA PHE A 108 -1.15 -13.44 -0.48
C PHE A 108 -2.48 -12.72 -0.18
N LYS A 109 -3.22 -12.31 -1.21
CA LYS A 109 -4.45 -11.50 -1.14
C LYS A 109 -5.73 -12.34 -0.91
N LYS A 110 -5.62 -13.56 -0.38
CA LYS A 110 -6.78 -14.45 -0.16
C LYS A 110 -7.54 -14.08 1.10
#